data_AF-A0A363T0D0-F1
#
_entry.id   AF-A0A363T0D0-F1
#
_cell.length_a   1.000
_cell.length_b   1.000
_cell.length_c   1.000
_cell.angle_alpha   90.00
_cell.angle_beta   90.00
_cell.angle_gamma   90.00
#
_symmetry.space_group_name_H-M   'P 1'
#
loop_
_entity.id
_entity.type
_entity.pdbx_description
1 polymer ?
#
loop_
_entity_poly.entity_id
_entity_poly.type
_entity_poly.pdbx_seq_one_letter_code
_entity_poly.pdbx_strand_id
1 'polypeptide(L)'
;MPMKATDILMEEHQVILRVIAALDIWANRLNSGEPAQPTYFIEAAEFIKGFADGCHHRKEEGVLFPAMVTAGLPADSGPIAVMLAEHEEGRRFTRSMRQAAEKVANGEIDASNDIVTNALGYVKLLRQHIQKEDYILFPMAGKIIPAEKQAQVNSSSDQIDQEIGEGEHHKYLALAERLELDARQSYEG
;
A
#
# COMPACT_ATOMS: atom_id res chain seq x y z
N MET A 1 -12.80 -8.85 -22.98
CA MET A 1 -13.59 -7.85 -22.22
C MET A 1 -12.62 -6.91 -21.55
N PRO A 2 -12.90 -5.60 -21.43
CA PRO A 2 -12.04 -4.71 -20.65
C PRO A 2 -11.90 -5.22 -19.22
N MET A 3 -10.71 -5.05 -18.64
CA MET A 3 -10.40 -5.45 -17.27
C MET A 3 -11.24 -4.62 -16.28
N LYS A 4 -11.67 -5.20 -15.16
CA LYS A 4 -12.43 -4.45 -14.14
C LYS A 4 -11.48 -3.67 -13.25
N ALA A 5 -11.95 -2.55 -12.70
CA ALA A 5 -11.18 -1.76 -11.73
C ALA A 5 -10.68 -2.61 -10.55
N THR A 6 -11.50 -3.53 -10.05
CA THR A 6 -11.11 -4.45 -8.98
C THR A 6 -10.01 -5.43 -9.40
N ASP A 7 -9.97 -5.85 -10.66
CA ASP A 7 -8.91 -6.74 -11.15
C ASP A 7 -7.57 -5.99 -11.19
N ILE A 8 -7.58 -4.72 -11.61
CA ILE A 8 -6.39 -3.83 -11.59
C ILE A 8 -5.90 -3.62 -10.15
N LEU A 9 -6.81 -3.31 -9.22
CA LEU A 9 -6.47 -3.15 -7.80
C LEU A 9 -5.82 -4.43 -7.24
N MET A 10 -6.30 -5.62 -7.62
CA MET A 10 -5.69 -6.88 -7.23
C MET A 10 -4.30 -7.10 -7.83
N GLU A 11 -4.04 -6.63 -9.06
CA GLU A 11 -2.69 -6.66 -9.65
C GLU A 11 -1.74 -5.72 -8.89
N GLU A 12 -2.19 -4.53 -8.51
CA GLU A 12 -1.44 -3.60 -7.68
C GLU A 12 -1.14 -4.18 -6.29
N HIS A 13 -2.10 -4.89 -5.69
CA HIS A 13 -1.86 -5.65 -4.46
C HIS A 13 -0.70 -6.62 -4.59
N GLN A 14 -0.52 -7.28 -5.73
CA GLN A 14 0.64 -8.17 -5.91
C GLN A 14 1.95 -7.41 -5.85
N VAL A 15 2.03 -6.22 -6.44
CA VAL A 15 3.22 -5.36 -6.38
C VAL A 15 3.49 -4.93 -4.93
N ILE A 16 2.45 -4.47 -4.24
CA ILE A 16 2.50 -4.03 -2.84
C ILE A 16 2.95 -5.18 -1.93
N LEU A 17 2.40 -6.38 -2.10
CA LEU A 17 2.72 -7.58 -1.32
C LEU A 17 4.20 -7.95 -1.41
N ARG A 18 4.84 -7.80 -2.58
CA ARG A 18 6.29 -8.05 -2.75
C ARG A 18 7.11 -7.05 -1.93
N VAL A 19 6.77 -5.76 -1.98
CA VAL A 19 7.51 -4.72 -1.24
C VAL A 19 7.34 -4.89 0.26
N ILE A 20 6.12 -5.18 0.75
CA ILE A 20 5.94 -5.40 2.20
C ILE A 20 6.61 -6.69 2.69
N ALA A 21 6.75 -7.71 1.84
CA ALA A 21 7.54 -8.90 2.18
C ALA A 21 9.03 -8.56 2.34
N ALA A 22 9.58 -7.73 1.45
CA ALA A 22 10.94 -7.23 1.57
C ALA A 22 11.12 -6.34 2.82
N LEU A 23 10.16 -5.46 3.10
CA LEU A 23 10.15 -4.61 4.30
C LEU A 23 10.14 -5.44 5.59
N ASP A 24 9.35 -6.51 5.63
CA ASP A 24 9.29 -7.45 6.76
C ASP A 24 10.67 -8.07 7.04
N ILE A 25 11.37 -8.52 5.99
CA ILE A 25 12.73 -9.07 6.11
C ILE A 25 13.66 -8.04 6.73
N TRP A 26 13.75 -6.84 6.16
CA TRP A 26 14.66 -5.79 6.64
C TRP A 26 14.34 -5.33 8.06
N ALA A 27 13.06 -5.19 8.40
CA ALA A 27 12.64 -4.82 9.75
C ALA A 27 13.02 -5.89 10.78
N ASN A 28 12.87 -7.17 10.46
CA ASN A 28 13.27 -8.26 11.37
C ASN A 28 14.79 -8.39 11.53
N ARG A 29 15.58 -8.08 10.49
CA ARG A 29 17.05 -8.05 10.58
C ARG A 29 17.52 -6.93 11.50
N LEU A 30 16.97 -5.73 11.32
CA LEU A 30 17.24 -4.62 12.23
C LEU A 30 16.82 -4.97 13.67
N ASN A 31 15.66 -5.59 13.85
CA ASN A 31 15.21 -6.06 15.17
C ASN A 31 16.13 -7.13 15.79
N SER A 32 16.86 -7.88 14.96
CA SER A 32 17.82 -8.90 15.40
C SER A 32 19.22 -8.32 15.67
N GLY A 33 19.39 -7.00 15.57
CA GLY A 33 20.63 -6.29 15.87
C GLY A 33 21.54 -6.05 14.68
N GLU A 34 21.10 -6.34 13.45
CA GLU A 34 21.84 -5.93 12.26
C GLU A 34 21.86 -4.39 12.10
N PRO A 35 22.90 -3.80 11.49
CA PRO A 35 22.96 -2.37 11.28
C PRO A 35 21.77 -1.85 10.47
N ALA A 36 21.22 -0.71 10.91
CA ALA A 36 20.13 -0.06 10.19
C ALA A 36 20.56 0.35 8.77
N GLN A 37 19.66 0.13 7.81
CA GLN A 37 19.78 0.63 6.44
C GLN A 37 18.77 1.76 6.24
N PRO A 38 19.01 2.97 6.76
CA PRO A 38 18.01 4.03 6.78
C PRO A 38 17.52 4.41 5.38
N THR A 39 18.40 4.39 4.36
CA THR A 39 18.02 4.64 2.97
C THR A 39 16.93 3.68 2.48
N TYR A 40 17.05 2.38 2.80
CA TYR A 40 16.05 1.39 2.42
C TYR A 40 14.67 1.73 3.00
N PHE A 41 14.59 2.06 4.29
CA PHE A 41 13.31 2.38 4.94
C PHE A 41 12.71 3.70 4.45
N ILE A 42 13.54 4.69 4.08
CA ILE A 42 13.08 5.93 3.45
C ILE A 42 12.46 5.63 2.08
N GLU A 43 13.15 4.84 1.25
CA GLU A 43 12.68 4.46 -0.08
C GLU A 43 11.43 3.57 -0.04
N ALA A 44 11.35 2.64 0.92
CA ALA A 44 10.14 1.86 1.17
C ALA A 44 8.96 2.77 1.56
N ALA A 45 9.18 3.78 2.42
CA ALA A 45 8.15 4.75 2.75
C ALA A 45 7.75 5.61 1.54
N GLU A 46 8.67 5.91 0.63
CA GLU A 46 8.38 6.62 -0.62
C GLU A 46 7.54 5.79 -1.57
N PHE A 47 7.86 4.51 -1.74
CA PHE A 47 7.03 3.58 -2.49
C PHE A 47 5.62 3.49 -1.90
N ILE A 48 5.49 3.31 -0.59
CA ILE A 48 4.19 3.21 0.08
C ILE A 48 3.37 4.48 -0.15
N LYS A 49 3.97 5.66 0.10
CA LYS A 49 3.28 6.94 -0.07
C LYS A 49 2.87 7.18 -1.53
N GLY A 50 3.73 6.85 -2.48
CA GLY A 50 3.50 7.14 -3.89
C GLY A 50 2.57 6.14 -4.59
N PHE A 51 2.77 4.86 -4.34
CA PHE A 51 2.08 3.77 -5.02
C PHE A 51 0.90 3.24 -4.20
N ALA A 52 1.14 2.70 -3.00
CA ALA A 52 0.06 2.10 -2.20
C ALA A 52 -0.98 3.15 -1.80
N ASP A 53 -0.56 4.32 -1.35
CA ASP A 53 -1.48 5.39 -0.95
C ASP A 53 -1.85 6.30 -2.14
N GLY A 54 -0.83 6.87 -2.80
CA GLY A 54 -1.02 7.88 -3.85
C GLY A 54 -1.66 7.39 -5.15
N CYS A 55 -1.61 6.08 -5.42
CA CYS A 55 -2.20 5.45 -6.61
C CYS A 55 -3.36 4.52 -6.23
N HIS A 56 -3.05 3.49 -5.45
CA HIS A 56 -3.99 2.42 -5.15
C HIS A 56 -5.14 2.88 -4.24
N HIS A 57 -4.85 3.33 -3.00
CA HIS A 57 -5.90 3.84 -2.11
C HIS A 57 -6.64 5.04 -2.71
N ARG A 58 -5.99 5.86 -3.55
CA ARG A 58 -6.67 6.97 -4.25
C ARG A 58 -7.81 6.47 -5.14
N LYS A 59 -7.63 5.35 -5.84
CA LYS A 59 -8.71 4.72 -6.64
C LYS A 59 -9.82 4.19 -5.75
N GLU A 60 -9.47 3.63 -4.60
CA GLU A 60 -10.45 3.09 -3.67
C GLU A 60 -11.27 4.19 -3.00
N GLU A 61 -10.61 5.13 -2.32
CA GLU A 61 -11.23 6.23 -1.60
C GLU A 61 -11.96 7.20 -2.55
N GLY A 62 -11.43 7.40 -3.77
CA GLY A 62 -11.96 8.34 -4.75
C GLY A 62 -13.05 7.75 -5.67
N VAL A 63 -13.06 6.44 -5.89
CA VAL A 63 -13.93 5.81 -6.91
C VAL A 63 -14.68 4.61 -6.36
N LEU A 64 -13.98 3.57 -5.91
CA LEU A 64 -14.60 2.29 -5.57
C LEU A 64 -15.51 2.42 -4.33
N PHE A 65 -15.00 2.98 -3.24
CA PHE A 65 -15.75 3.12 -1.98
C PHE A 65 -16.96 4.07 -2.16
N PRO A 66 -16.85 5.24 -2.82
CA PRO A 66 -18.02 6.06 -3.14
C PRO A 66 -19.08 5.33 -3.98
N ALA A 67 -18.66 4.52 -4.95
CA ALA A 67 -19.59 3.73 -5.76
C ALA A 67 -20.30 2.65 -4.93
N MET A 68 -19.58 1.99 -4.02
CA MET A 68 -20.13 1.03 -3.07
C MET A 68 -21.11 1.67 -2.08
N VAL A 69 -20.83 2.88 -1.60
CA VAL A 69 -21.75 3.66 -0.75
C VAL A 69 -23.01 4.04 -1.52
N THR A 70 -22.86 4.51 -2.77
CA THR A 70 -24.00 4.81 -3.66
C THR A 70 -24.85 3.57 -3.93
N ALA A 71 -24.23 2.38 -3.96
CA ALA A 71 -24.91 1.10 -4.10
C ALA A 71 -25.58 0.60 -2.81
N GLY A 72 -25.53 1.37 -1.72
CA GLY A 72 -26.30 1.12 -0.49
C GLY A 72 -25.50 0.67 0.72
N LEU A 73 -24.16 0.64 0.65
CA LEU A 73 -23.35 0.44 1.86
C LEU A 73 -23.27 1.71 2.71
N PRO A 74 -23.27 1.60 4.05
CA PRO A 74 -23.06 2.75 4.91
C PRO A 74 -21.64 3.29 4.78
N ALA A 75 -21.51 4.62 4.72
CA ALA A 75 -20.21 5.31 4.64
C ALA A 75 -19.49 5.32 6.00
N ASP A 76 -20.20 5.65 7.07
CA ASP A 76 -19.62 5.92 8.40
C ASP A 76 -19.63 4.69 9.33
N SER A 77 -20.00 3.52 8.81
CA SER A 77 -20.00 2.28 9.57
C SER A 77 -19.75 1.07 8.67
N GLY A 78 -19.42 -0.08 9.27
CA GLY A 78 -19.20 -1.32 8.51
C GLY A 78 -17.89 -1.31 7.71
N PRO A 79 -17.82 -2.07 6.60
CA PRO A 79 -16.54 -2.41 5.97
C PRO A 79 -15.79 -1.21 5.40
N ILE A 80 -16.49 -0.24 4.79
CA ILE A 80 -15.86 0.96 4.21
C ILE A 80 -15.19 1.81 5.30
N ALA A 81 -15.88 2.06 6.41
CA ALA A 81 -15.32 2.80 7.54
C ALA A 81 -14.08 2.12 8.14
N VAL A 82 -14.06 0.77 8.16
CA VAL A 82 -12.88 0.01 8.61
C VAL A 82 -11.71 0.19 7.63
N MET A 83 -11.92 0.08 6.31
CA MET A 83 -10.84 0.28 5.34
C MET A 83 -10.25 1.68 5.43
N LEU A 84 -11.09 2.72 5.50
CA LEU A 84 -10.64 4.11 5.63
C LEU A 84 -9.83 4.36 6.91
N ALA A 85 -10.25 3.77 8.03
CA ALA A 85 -9.49 3.87 9.28
C ALA A 85 -8.12 3.17 9.18
N GLU A 86 -8.06 2.05 8.47
CA GLU A 86 -6.80 1.34 8.23
C GLU A 86 -5.89 2.06 7.24
N HIS A 87 -6.42 2.73 6.22
CA HIS A 87 -5.63 3.59 5.35
C HIS A 87 -4.96 4.71 6.16
N GLU A 88 -5.70 5.37 7.06
CA GLU A 88 -5.13 6.40 7.94
C GLU A 88 -4.04 5.85 8.89
N GLU A 89 -4.26 4.67 9.45
CA GLU A 89 -3.27 4.01 10.30
C GLU A 89 -2.02 3.59 9.48
N GLY A 90 -2.20 3.12 8.25
CA GLY A 90 -1.12 2.83 7.31
C GLY A 90 -0.31 4.08 6.95
N ARG A 91 -1.00 5.21 6.71
CA ARG A 91 -0.37 6.52 6.50
C ARG A 91 0.41 6.96 7.75
N ARG A 92 -0.09 6.69 8.97
CA ARG A 92 0.61 6.99 10.23
C ARG A 92 1.90 6.19 10.35
N PHE A 93 1.84 4.86 10.18
CA PHE A 93 3.03 4.01 10.23
C PHE A 93 4.09 4.46 9.21
N THR A 94 3.68 4.75 7.98
CA THR A 94 4.58 5.20 6.90
C THR A 94 5.31 6.48 7.26
N ARG A 95 4.60 7.49 7.79
CA ARG A 95 5.22 8.76 8.23
C ARG A 95 6.21 8.53 9.36
N SER A 96 5.82 7.77 10.37
CA SER A 96 6.67 7.50 11.54
C SER A 96 7.91 6.67 11.18
N MET A 97 7.77 5.66 10.32
CA MET A 97 8.89 4.88 9.80
C MET A 97 9.90 5.76 9.06
N ARG A 98 9.42 6.63 8.15
CA ARG A 98 10.29 7.55 7.41
C ARG A 98 11.04 8.49 8.35
N GLN A 99 10.34 9.12 9.29
CA GLN A 99 10.96 10.06 10.25
C GLN A 99 12.03 9.37 11.10
N ALA A 100 11.77 8.15 11.56
CA ALA A 100 12.76 7.37 12.32
C ALA A 100 13.98 7.02 11.46
N ALA A 101 13.77 6.63 10.21
CA ALA A 101 14.85 6.34 9.27
C ALA A 101 15.71 7.58 8.94
N GLU A 102 15.09 8.75 8.77
CA GLU A 102 15.80 10.02 8.59
C GLU A 102 16.64 10.40 9.82
N LYS A 103 16.14 10.18 11.04
CA LYS A 103 16.92 10.38 12.27
C LYS A 103 18.13 9.45 12.36
N VAL A 104 17.96 8.16 12.05
CA VAL A 104 19.07 7.20 12.02
C VAL A 104 20.11 7.58 10.96
N ALA A 105 19.68 8.06 9.77
CA ALA A 105 20.59 8.57 8.74
C ALA A 105 21.44 9.75 9.23
N ASN A 106 20.91 10.56 10.16
CA ASN A 106 21.59 11.71 10.76
C ASN A 106 22.40 11.35 12.03
N GLY A 107 22.53 10.06 12.37
CA GLY A 107 23.36 9.58 13.48
C GLY A 107 22.61 9.33 14.80
N GLU A 108 21.30 9.55 14.85
CA GLU A 108 20.47 9.23 16.03
C GLU A 108 20.07 7.75 16.03
N ILE A 109 21.02 6.87 16.39
CA ILE A 109 20.85 5.40 16.31
C ILE A 109 19.70 4.89 17.18
N ASP A 110 19.38 5.57 18.29
CA ASP A 110 18.30 5.20 19.22
C ASP A 110 16.91 5.18 18.55
N ALA A 111 16.74 5.84 17.39
CA ALA A 111 15.50 5.81 16.61
C ALA A 111 15.28 4.50 15.84
N SER A 112 16.23 3.55 15.84
CA SER A 112 16.11 2.27 15.11
C SER A 112 14.92 1.42 15.59
N ASN A 113 14.57 1.48 16.88
CA ASN A 113 13.41 0.77 17.42
C ASN A 113 12.08 1.31 16.85
N ASP A 114 12.01 2.60 16.56
CA ASP A 114 10.83 3.21 15.94
C ASP A 114 10.70 2.77 14.48
N ILE A 115 11.81 2.58 13.75
CA ILE A 115 11.79 2.00 12.40
C ILE A 115 11.14 0.62 12.45
N VAL A 116 11.65 -0.27 13.31
CA VAL A 116 11.14 -1.65 13.45
C VAL A 116 9.67 -1.67 13.81
N THR A 117 9.28 -0.90 14.84
CA THR A 117 7.90 -0.85 15.34
C THR A 117 6.93 -0.43 14.24
N ASN A 118 7.26 0.62 13.49
CA ASN A 118 6.37 1.14 12.46
C ASN A 118 6.38 0.28 11.19
N ALA A 119 7.53 -0.26 10.78
CA ALA A 119 7.64 -1.15 9.63
C ALA A 119 6.84 -2.44 9.85
N LEU A 120 7.05 -3.14 10.97
CA LEU A 120 6.32 -4.37 11.29
C LEU A 120 4.82 -4.11 11.54
N GLY A 121 4.48 -2.96 12.13
CA GLY A 121 3.11 -2.50 12.28
C GLY A 121 2.40 -2.34 10.92
N TYR A 122 3.05 -1.65 9.98
CA TYR A 122 2.55 -1.48 8.62
C TYR A 122 2.40 -2.83 7.88
N VAL A 123 3.42 -3.69 7.94
CA VAL A 123 3.40 -5.01 7.30
C VAL A 123 2.22 -5.84 7.79
N LYS A 124 2.01 -5.90 9.11
CA LYS A 124 0.90 -6.67 9.70
C LYS A 124 -0.45 -6.11 9.27
N LEU A 125 -0.61 -4.79 9.36
CA LEU A 125 -1.84 -4.10 8.98
C LEU A 125 -2.18 -4.39 7.52
N LEU A 126 -1.25 -4.14 6.61
CA LEU A 126 -1.53 -4.17 5.18
C LEU A 126 -1.79 -5.59 4.66
N ARG A 127 -1.11 -6.62 5.21
CA ARG A 127 -1.43 -8.02 4.88
C ARG A 127 -2.87 -8.38 5.22
N GLN A 128 -3.37 -7.93 6.37
CA GLN A 128 -4.74 -8.18 6.80
C GLN A 128 -5.74 -7.33 6.02
N HIS A 129 -5.36 -6.10 5.69
CA HIS A 129 -6.12 -5.17 4.88
C HIS A 129 -6.40 -5.73 3.48
N ILE A 130 -5.34 -6.07 2.73
CA ILE A 130 -5.42 -6.64 1.37
C ILE A 130 -6.27 -7.93 1.36
N GLN A 131 -6.16 -8.78 2.38
CA GLN A 131 -7.01 -9.98 2.47
C GLN A 131 -8.50 -9.65 2.58
N LYS A 132 -8.86 -8.59 3.33
CA LYS A 132 -10.26 -8.16 3.43
C LYS A 132 -10.75 -7.61 2.10
N GLU A 133 -9.91 -6.89 1.38
CA GLU A 133 -10.27 -6.34 0.08
C GLU A 133 -10.44 -7.42 -0.97
N ASP A 134 -9.40 -8.21 -1.21
CA ASP A 134 -9.36 -9.25 -2.24
C ASP A 134 -10.49 -10.28 -2.06
N TYR A 135 -10.73 -10.72 -0.83
CA TYR A 135 -11.62 -11.85 -0.58
C TYR A 135 -13.02 -11.47 -0.11
N ILE A 136 -13.23 -10.24 0.36
CA ILE A 136 -14.52 -9.80 0.90
C ILE A 136 -15.04 -8.56 0.16
N LEU A 137 -14.27 -7.48 0.14
CA LEU A 137 -14.75 -6.17 -0.32
C LEU A 137 -14.91 -6.12 -1.84
N PHE A 138 -13.91 -6.53 -2.61
CA PHE A 138 -13.97 -6.52 -4.07
C PHE A 138 -15.04 -7.49 -4.62
N PRO A 139 -15.18 -8.73 -4.10
CA PRO A 139 -16.31 -9.58 -4.46
C PRO A 139 -17.68 -8.99 -4.09
N MET A 140 -17.77 -8.24 -2.98
CA MET A 140 -18.97 -7.53 -2.59
C MET A 140 -19.28 -6.38 -3.56
N ALA A 141 -18.28 -5.58 -3.91
CA ALA A 141 -18.38 -4.50 -4.90
C ALA A 141 -18.94 -5.03 -6.23
N GLY A 142 -18.41 -6.17 -6.70
CA GLY A 142 -18.89 -6.84 -7.92
C GLY A 142 -20.35 -7.30 -7.88
N LYS A 143 -20.93 -7.51 -6.68
CA LYS A 143 -22.33 -7.92 -6.49
C LYS A 143 -23.28 -6.76 -6.32
N ILE A 144 -22.87 -5.71 -5.62
CA ILE A 144 -23.75 -4.60 -5.24
C ILE A 144 -23.76 -3.47 -6.27
N ILE A 145 -22.63 -3.24 -6.97
CA ILE A 145 -22.54 -2.17 -7.98
C ILE A 145 -23.25 -2.64 -9.24
N PRO A 146 -24.31 -1.94 -9.69
CA PRO A 146 -25.04 -2.32 -10.91
C PRO A 146 -24.15 -2.34 -12.14
N ALA A 147 -24.44 -3.23 -13.09
CA ALA A 147 -23.62 -3.42 -14.28
C ALA A 147 -23.47 -2.12 -15.10
N GLU A 148 -24.50 -1.29 -15.16
CA GLU A 148 -24.49 0.01 -15.82
C GLU A 148 -23.57 1.05 -15.13
N LYS A 149 -23.23 0.84 -13.85
CA LYS A 149 -22.32 1.69 -13.07
C LYS A 149 -20.89 1.15 -13.06
N GLN A 150 -20.68 -0.13 -13.33
CA GLN A 150 -19.32 -0.72 -13.40
C GLN A 150 -18.45 -0.06 -14.47
N ALA A 151 -19.01 0.28 -15.63
CA ALA A 151 -18.27 0.99 -16.68
C ALA A 151 -17.79 2.36 -16.22
N GLN A 152 -18.60 3.06 -15.39
CA GLN A 152 -18.23 4.35 -14.81
C GLN A 152 -17.07 4.18 -13.82
N VAL A 153 -17.14 3.19 -12.92
CA VAL A 153 -16.06 2.87 -11.95
C VAL A 153 -14.74 2.59 -12.65
N ASN A 154 -14.77 1.78 -13.71
CA ASN A 154 -13.58 1.50 -14.52
C ASN A 154 -13.02 2.79 -15.13
N SER A 155 -13.86 3.57 -15.82
CA SER A 155 -13.39 4.81 -16.49
C SER A 155 -12.84 5.86 -15.52
N SER A 156 -13.42 5.98 -14.32
CA SER A 156 -12.92 6.90 -13.29
C SER A 156 -11.63 6.41 -12.65
N SER A 157 -11.42 5.09 -12.54
CA SER A 157 -10.15 4.52 -12.10
C SER A 157 -9.05 4.77 -13.13
N ASP A 158 -9.35 4.56 -14.42
CA ASP A 158 -8.42 4.85 -15.52
C ASP A 158 -8.02 6.33 -15.57
N GLN A 159 -8.95 7.25 -15.25
CA GLN A 159 -8.65 8.67 -15.16
C GLN A 159 -7.65 8.99 -14.05
N ILE A 160 -7.75 8.35 -12.88
CA ILE A 160 -6.75 8.52 -11.82
C ILE A 160 -5.37 8.05 -12.28
N ASP A 161 -5.31 6.91 -12.98
CA ASP A 161 -4.04 6.41 -13.52
C ASP A 161 -3.43 7.38 -14.55
N GLN A 162 -4.26 8.00 -15.41
CA GLN A 162 -3.83 9.04 -16.35
C GLN A 162 -3.35 10.32 -15.65
N GLU A 163 -4.00 10.74 -14.56
CA GLU A 163 -3.60 11.90 -13.77
C GLU A 163 -2.27 11.68 -13.04
N ILE A 164 -2.02 10.46 -12.55
CA ILE A 164 -0.73 10.06 -11.99
C ILE A 164 0.34 10.05 -13.07
N GLY A 165 -0.02 9.59 -14.26
CA GLY A 165 0.82 9.57 -15.45
C GLY A 165 1.73 8.33 -15.50
N GLU A 166 1.91 7.81 -16.71
CA GLU A 166 2.68 6.58 -16.96
C GLU A 166 4.11 6.66 -16.41
N GLY A 167 4.76 7.83 -16.45
CA GLY A 167 6.12 8.02 -15.96
C GLY A 167 6.26 7.79 -14.45
N GLU A 168 5.30 8.24 -13.64
CA GLU A 168 5.34 8.01 -12.18
C GLU A 168 5.00 6.56 -11.84
N HIS A 169 4.06 5.94 -12.57
CA HIS A 169 3.74 4.52 -12.38
C HIS A 169 4.96 3.63 -12.64
N HIS A 170 5.67 3.81 -13.77
CA HIS A 170 6.89 3.07 -14.09
C HIS A 170 8.00 3.26 -13.05
N LYS A 171 8.15 4.49 -12.53
CA LYS A 171 9.13 4.81 -11.48
C LYS A 171 8.86 4.02 -10.20
N TYR A 172 7.60 3.90 -9.76
CA TYR A 172 7.28 3.11 -8.57
C TYR A 172 7.38 1.60 -8.79
N LEU A 173 7.09 1.10 -9.99
CA LEU A 173 7.32 -0.31 -10.32
C LEU A 173 8.81 -0.65 -10.31
N ALA A 174 9.66 0.21 -10.87
CA ALA A 174 11.12 0.06 -10.80
C ALA A 174 11.64 0.16 -9.35
N LEU A 175 11.06 1.06 -8.55
CA LEU A 175 11.37 1.16 -7.12
C LEU A 175 11.00 -0.12 -6.37
N ALA A 176 9.82 -0.71 -6.65
CA ALA A 176 9.38 -1.96 -6.05
C ALA A 176 10.34 -3.11 -6.38
N GLU A 177 10.74 -3.24 -7.64
CA GLU A 177 11.70 -4.28 -8.08
C GLU A 177 13.04 -4.13 -7.36
N ARG A 178 13.56 -2.90 -7.24
CA ARG A 178 14.80 -2.63 -6.52
C ARG A 178 14.70 -3.01 -5.04
N LEU A 179 13.64 -2.57 -4.35
CA LEU A 179 13.42 -2.89 -2.93
C LEU A 179 13.30 -4.41 -2.68
N GLU A 180 12.72 -5.14 -3.64
CA GLU A 180 12.63 -6.60 -3.61
C GLU A 180 13.99 -7.27 -3.81
N LEU A 181 14.78 -6.81 -4.78
CA LEU A 181 16.12 -7.35 -5.06
C LEU A 181 17.09 -7.12 -3.90
N ASP A 182 17.09 -5.94 -3.29
CA ASP A 182 17.97 -5.61 -2.16
C ASP A 182 17.74 -6.55 -0.96
N ALA A 183 16.48 -6.93 -0.72
CA ALA A 183 16.12 -7.91 0.32
C ALA A 183 16.57 -9.34 -0.03
N ARG A 184 16.56 -9.73 -1.31
CA ARG A 184 16.99 -11.07 -1.77
C ARG A 184 18.50 -11.24 -1.76
N GLN A 185 19.25 -10.28 -2.29
CA GLN A 185 20.71 -10.36 -2.37
C GLN A 185 21.36 -10.38 -0.99
N SER A 186 20.69 -9.81 0.00
CA SER A 186 21.14 -9.86 1.38
C SER A 186 20.85 -11.18 2.12
N TYR A 187 20.16 -12.13 1.47
CA TYR A 187 19.90 -13.48 1.98
C TYR A 187 20.96 -14.51 1.53
N GLU A 188 21.76 -14.17 0.51
CA GLU A 188 22.77 -15.06 -0.10
C GLU A 188 24.22 -14.77 0.36
N GLY A 189 24.42 -13.78 1.24
CA GLY A 189 25.72 -13.41 1.81
C GLY A 189 25.77 -13.63 3.31
#